data_AF-A0A3S1Z7A0-F1
#
_entry.id   AF-A0A3S1Z7A0-F1
#
_cell.length_a   1.000
_cell.length_b   1.000
_cell.length_c   1.000
_cell.angle_alpha   90.00
_cell.angle_beta   90.00
_cell.angle_gamma   90.00
#
_symmetry.space_group_name_H-M   'P 1'
#
loop_
_entity.id
_entity.type
_entity.pdbx_description
1 polymer ?
#
loop_
_entity_poly.entity_id
_entity_poly.type
_entity_poly.pdbx_seq_one_letter_code
_entity_poly.pdbx_strand_id
1 'polypeptide(L)'
;TMHGGVSVTVEVRPEVVAEKLAQGWADVEAKTLDEAIALAAEAVKAKRPLAILICANMVDICEEALEKKWIPDIVTEMCPFHDPFAVIPSGLSPEQAASMLQLSRIDYIKQARASILRMVKAMNRFKDAGAEVFEFGTFVRKEAVDAGMPREEAFRYPGFVKAYWRPKFFELGRGPFRWTCISGEVADRDRLDRLALEMFPNCPITQRWIPLARKHLPIEGLPARVCFLGFGQRKAFALAVNDLIRNGEVVGPIAFARDNLDSGAISNPSLETEDMRDGSDSIADWPFLNALLNAAAMADLVSIQANGTMGTSHHTGCTIIADGTEEADLRIGASMTTDVGIGIVRYAQSGYDMARAVAEGKGPLTKDTIKVPLWWSSKATFGPAD
;
A
#
# COMPACT_ATOMS: atom_id res chain seq x y z
N THR A 1 0.46 11.66 11.69
CA THR A 1 0.22 13.11 11.93
C THR A 1 -0.51 13.83 10.79
N MET A 2 -0.23 13.57 9.50
CA MET A 2 -0.89 14.28 8.37
C MET A 2 -2.44 14.12 8.28
N HIS A 3 -2.98 13.08 8.92
CA HIS A 3 -4.43 12.91 9.10
C HIS A 3 -5.01 13.70 10.29
N GLY A 4 -4.18 14.44 11.03
CA GLY A 4 -4.56 15.20 12.23
C GLY A 4 -4.50 14.39 13.53
N GLY A 5 -4.20 13.10 13.46
CA GLY A 5 -4.14 12.21 14.62
C GLY A 5 -2.81 12.23 15.37
N VAL A 6 -2.85 11.64 16.57
CA VAL A 6 -1.70 11.28 17.39
C VAL A 6 -1.36 9.81 17.14
N SER A 7 -0.07 9.47 17.05
CA SER A 7 0.43 8.11 16.84
C SER A 7 1.42 7.75 17.93
N VAL A 8 1.31 6.55 18.49
CA VAL A 8 2.36 5.90 19.26
C VAL A 8 2.87 4.74 18.40
N THR A 9 4.10 4.83 17.95
CA THR A 9 4.74 3.87 17.04
C THR A 9 5.88 3.19 17.78
N VAL A 10 5.97 1.87 17.68
CA VAL A 10 6.97 1.05 18.37
C VAL A 10 7.97 0.50 17.36
N GLU A 11 9.27 0.66 17.62
CA GLU A 11 10.37 0.08 16.86
C GLU A 11 11.42 -0.45 17.83
N VAL A 12 11.95 -1.64 17.59
CA VAL A 12 12.83 -2.35 18.54
C VAL A 12 14.29 -1.97 18.37
N ARG A 13 14.65 -1.39 17.22
CA ARG A 13 16.02 -1.01 16.85
C ARG A 13 16.31 0.46 17.20
N PRO A 14 17.21 0.74 18.15
CA PRO A 14 17.55 2.11 18.55
C PRO A 14 18.08 2.98 17.40
N GLU A 15 18.86 2.39 16.49
CA GLU A 15 19.42 3.09 15.34
C GLU A 15 18.33 3.56 14.36
N VAL A 16 17.28 2.75 14.17
CA VAL A 16 16.13 3.11 13.32
C VAL A 16 15.31 4.20 14.00
N VAL A 17 15.08 4.11 15.31
CA VAL A 17 14.38 5.17 16.07
C VAL A 17 15.11 6.50 15.92
N ALA A 18 16.43 6.52 16.14
CA ALA A 18 17.25 7.72 15.98
C ALA A 18 17.18 8.28 14.55
N GLU A 19 17.28 7.41 13.54
CA GLU A 19 17.18 7.79 12.12
C GLU A 19 15.81 8.43 11.80
N LYS A 20 14.70 7.84 12.24
CA LYS A 20 13.35 8.34 11.94
C LYS A 20 13.03 9.64 12.64
N LEU A 21 13.56 9.87 13.85
CA LEU A 21 13.50 11.18 14.50
C LEU A 21 14.31 12.22 13.72
N ALA A 22 15.55 11.89 13.32
CA ALA A 22 16.41 12.81 12.58
C ALA A 22 15.83 13.19 11.20
N GLN A 23 15.14 12.26 10.54
CA GLN A 23 14.44 12.48 9.27
C GLN A 23 13.10 13.23 9.42
N GLY A 24 12.62 13.45 10.64
CA GLY A 24 11.33 14.11 10.90
C GLY A 24 10.10 13.24 10.64
N TRP A 25 10.26 11.91 10.60
CA TRP A 25 9.14 10.97 10.48
C TRP A 25 8.38 10.80 11.81
N ALA A 26 9.00 11.17 12.93
CA ALA A 26 8.39 11.27 14.24
C ALA A 26 8.81 12.58 14.94
N ASP A 27 7.97 13.04 15.87
CA ASP A 27 8.17 14.33 16.55
C ASP A 27 8.96 14.18 17.85
N VAL A 28 8.70 13.10 18.61
CA VAL A 28 9.30 12.86 19.93
C VAL A 28 9.54 11.37 20.17
N GLU A 29 10.47 11.06 21.05
CA GLU A 29 10.68 9.71 21.60
C GLU A 29 10.20 9.67 23.05
N ALA A 30 9.40 8.67 23.40
CA ALA A 30 9.05 8.35 24.78
C ALA A 30 9.89 7.15 25.26
N LYS A 31 10.34 7.20 26.52
CA LYS A 31 11.17 6.16 27.14
C LYS A 31 10.35 5.01 27.70
N THR A 32 9.06 5.22 27.92
CA THR A 32 8.13 4.21 28.44
C THR A 32 6.75 4.35 27.79
N LEU A 33 5.93 3.31 27.89
CA LEU A 33 4.53 3.39 27.48
C LEU A 33 3.75 4.42 28.30
N ASP A 34 3.99 4.53 29.61
CA ASP A 34 3.32 5.52 30.46
C ASP A 34 3.60 6.96 30.02
N GLU A 35 4.85 7.26 29.67
CA GLU A 35 5.21 8.57 29.10
C GLU A 35 4.53 8.81 27.75
N ALA A 36 4.51 7.80 26.87
CA ALA A 36 3.84 7.90 25.57
C ALA A 36 2.33 8.15 25.73
N ILE A 37 1.67 7.47 26.67
CA ILE A 37 0.25 7.67 27.00
C ILE A 37 0.01 9.10 27.48
N ALA A 38 0.87 9.63 28.37
CA ALA A 38 0.75 10.99 28.88
C ALA A 38 0.89 12.03 27.77
N LEU A 39 1.92 11.90 26.92
CA LEU A 39 2.14 12.77 25.77
C LEU A 39 0.98 12.69 24.76
N ALA A 40 0.47 11.49 24.51
CA ALA A 40 -0.65 11.29 23.60
C ALA A 40 -1.93 11.95 24.14
N ALA A 41 -2.24 11.77 25.43
CA ALA A 41 -3.40 12.37 26.07
C ALA A 41 -3.33 13.91 26.06
N GLU A 42 -2.15 14.49 26.31
CA GLU A 42 -1.95 15.94 26.21
C GLU A 42 -2.18 16.44 24.78
N ALA A 43 -1.59 15.79 23.78
CA ALA A 43 -1.70 16.16 22.38
C ALA A 43 -3.16 16.04 21.87
N VAL A 44 -3.87 14.97 22.23
CA VAL A 44 -5.29 14.79 21.92
C VAL A 44 -6.12 15.90 22.55
N LYS A 45 -5.91 16.22 23.84
CA LYS A 45 -6.61 17.32 24.53
C LYS A 45 -6.35 18.67 23.86
N ALA A 46 -5.13 18.90 23.40
CA ALA A 46 -4.73 20.10 22.68
C ALA A 46 -5.15 20.11 21.20
N LYS A 47 -5.75 19.03 20.68
CA LYS A 47 -6.06 18.83 19.25
C LYS A 47 -4.84 19.03 18.35
N ARG A 48 -3.67 18.61 18.83
CA ARG A 48 -2.39 18.75 18.14
C ARG A 48 -1.96 17.38 17.61
N PRO A 49 -1.70 17.24 16.29
CA PRO A 49 -1.11 16.00 15.78
C PRO A 49 0.27 15.81 16.40
N LEU A 50 0.59 14.58 16.79
CA LEU A 50 1.88 14.22 17.38
C LEU A 50 2.26 12.77 17.01
N ALA A 51 3.47 12.55 16.53
CA ALA A 51 4.07 11.24 16.33
C ALA A 51 5.06 10.94 17.46
N ILE A 52 4.76 9.93 18.26
CA ILE A 52 5.56 9.48 19.39
C ILE A 52 6.19 8.14 19.00
N LEU A 53 7.51 8.02 19.11
CA LEU A 53 8.22 6.75 18.98
C LEU A 53 8.55 6.17 20.35
N ILE A 54 8.50 4.84 20.47
CA ILE A 54 9.02 4.08 21.60
C ILE A 54 10.03 3.07 21.07
N CYS A 55 11.24 3.07 21.64
CA CYS A 55 12.26 2.07 21.36
C CYS A 55 11.99 0.79 22.18
N ALA A 56 11.18 -0.13 21.66
CA ALA A 56 10.76 -1.36 22.37
C ALA A 56 10.27 -2.44 21.40
N ASN A 57 9.95 -3.63 21.91
CA ASN A 57 9.30 -4.67 21.12
C ASN A 57 7.78 -4.41 21.03
N MET A 58 7.22 -4.41 19.81
CA MET A 58 5.79 -4.14 19.57
C MET A 58 4.86 -5.12 20.30
N VAL A 59 5.23 -6.39 20.39
CA VAL A 59 4.43 -7.42 21.08
C VAL A 59 4.32 -7.10 22.57
N ASP A 60 5.45 -6.74 23.19
CA ASP A 60 5.51 -6.43 24.62
C ASP A 60 4.72 -5.16 24.94
N ILE A 61 4.87 -4.10 24.14
CA ILE A 61 4.11 -2.84 24.32
C ILE A 61 2.61 -3.04 24.11
N CYS A 62 2.20 -3.87 23.14
CA CYS A 62 0.79 -4.17 22.91
C CYS A 62 0.16 -4.92 24.09
N GLU A 63 0.85 -5.89 24.66
CA GLU A 63 0.39 -6.62 25.84
C GLU A 63 0.32 -5.72 27.08
N GLU A 64 1.36 -4.89 27.31
CA GLU A 64 1.40 -3.91 28.40
C GLU A 64 0.25 -2.89 28.29
N ALA A 65 -0.02 -2.37 27.09
CA ALA A 65 -1.13 -1.45 26.83
C ALA A 65 -2.49 -2.06 27.18
N LEU A 66 -2.71 -3.33 26.82
CA LEU A 66 -3.93 -4.06 27.17
C LEU A 66 -4.06 -4.28 28.67
N GLU A 67 -2.98 -4.58 29.38
CA GLU A 67 -2.97 -4.71 30.84
C GLU A 67 -3.30 -3.40 31.55
N LYS A 68 -2.75 -2.29 31.04
CA LYS A 68 -3.06 -0.93 31.50
C LYS A 68 -4.45 -0.44 31.06
N LYS A 69 -5.17 -1.21 30.25
CA LYS A 69 -6.47 -0.84 29.64
C LYS A 69 -6.40 0.45 28.82
N TRP A 70 -5.23 0.74 28.25
CA TRP A 70 -5.07 1.83 27.30
C TRP A 70 -5.40 1.30 25.91
N ILE A 71 -6.56 1.72 25.38
CA ILE A 71 -7.10 1.26 24.10
C ILE A 71 -7.05 2.43 23.11
N PRO A 72 -6.14 2.42 22.12
CA PRO A 72 -6.14 3.41 21.05
C PRO A 72 -7.38 3.29 20.17
N ASP A 73 -7.77 4.38 19.51
CA ASP A 73 -8.89 4.37 18.56
C ASP A 73 -8.63 3.44 17.37
N ILE A 74 -7.37 3.38 16.92
CA ILE A 74 -6.91 2.57 15.79
C ILE A 74 -5.65 1.81 16.21
N VAL A 75 -5.59 0.52 15.90
CA VAL A 75 -4.40 -0.32 16.10
C VAL A 75 -4.08 -1.08 14.80
N THR A 76 -2.85 -0.94 14.34
CA THR A 76 -2.30 -1.67 13.19
C THR A 76 -0.82 -1.92 13.45
N GLU A 77 -0.19 -2.76 12.64
CA GLU A 77 1.25 -2.97 12.70
C GLU A 77 1.86 -3.04 11.28
N MET A 78 3.16 -2.77 11.21
CA MET A 78 4.00 -2.84 10.01
C MET A 78 5.32 -3.59 10.31
N CYS A 79 5.32 -4.47 11.31
CA CYS A 79 6.48 -5.29 11.60
C CYS A 79 6.72 -6.27 10.44
N PRO A 80 7.96 -6.73 10.21
CA PRO A 80 8.29 -7.56 9.04
C PRO A 80 7.84 -9.02 9.22
N PHE A 81 6.59 -9.25 9.64
CA PHE A 81 6.10 -10.59 9.96
C PHE A 81 6.10 -11.55 8.78
N HIS A 82 6.06 -11.03 7.55
CA HIS A 82 6.18 -11.79 6.30
C HIS A 82 7.50 -12.53 6.16
N ASP A 83 8.50 -12.17 6.96
CA ASP A 83 9.74 -12.91 7.11
C ASP A 83 10.02 -13.14 8.61
N PRO A 84 9.68 -14.32 9.15
CA PRO A 84 9.98 -14.67 10.53
C PRO A 84 11.46 -14.56 10.92
N PHE A 85 12.40 -14.54 9.96
CA PHE A 85 13.81 -14.29 10.25
C PHE A 85 14.12 -12.81 10.53
N ALA A 86 13.32 -11.89 9.99
CA ALA A 86 13.46 -10.45 10.23
C ALA A 86 12.76 -9.98 11.52
N VAL A 87 11.87 -10.80 12.08
CA VAL A 87 11.16 -10.50 13.33
C VAL A 87 12.11 -10.65 14.51
N ILE A 88 12.28 -9.60 15.31
CA ILE A 88 12.95 -9.70 16.62
C ILE A 88 11.98 -10.33 17.61
N PRO A 89 12.23 -11.55 18.14
CA PRO A 89 11.33 -12.19 19.08
C PRO A 89 11.16 -11.36 20.35
N SER A 90 9.95 -11.36 20.91
CA SER A 90 9.67 -10.72 22.21
C SER A 90 10.60 -11.28 23.29
N GLY A 91 11.05 -10.39 24.19
CA GLY A 91 12.04 -10.71 25.23
C GLY A 91 13.50 -10.75 24.76
N LEU A 92 13.78 -10.56 23.47
CA LEU A 92 15.15 -10.42 22.94
C LEU A 92 15.42 -8.99 22.47
N SER A 93 16.64 -8.53 22.73
CA SER A 93 17.24 -7.38 22.03
C SER A 93 17.64 -7.76 20.59
N PRO A 94 17.84 -6.78 19.69
CA PRO A 94 18.37 -7.03 18.34
C PRO A 94 19.68 -7.84 18.34
N GLU A 95 20.59 -7.57 19.27
CA GLU A 95 21.88 -8.25 19.38
C GLU A 95 21.73 -9.70 19.85
N GLN A 96 20.83 -9.95 20.80
CA GLN A 96 20.51 -11.31 21.25
C GLN A 96 19.81 -12.11 20.15
N ALA A 97 18.88 -11.48 19.42
CA ALA A 97 18.22 -12.09 18.28
C ALA A 97 19.22 -12.46 17.18
N ALA A 98 20.12 -11.55 16.82
CA ALA A 98 21.19 -11.83 15.86
C ALA A 98 22.09 -12.99 16.30
N SER A 99 22.48 -13.01 17.58
CA SER A 99 23.29 -14.09 18.15
C SER A 99 22.57 -15.44 18.10
N MET A 100 21.28 -15.45 18.46
CA MET A 100 20.44 -16.65 18.42
C MET A 100 20.27 -17.19 16.99
N LEU A 101 20.06 -16.29 16.01
CA LEU A 101 19.90 -16.66 14.61
C LEU A 101 21.14 -17.36 14.04
N GLN A 102 22.34 -16.95 14.47
CA GLN A 102 23.59 -17.61 14.10
C GLN A 102 23.74 -19.00 14.73
N LEU A 103 23.25 -19.19 15.95
CA LEU A 103 23.33 -20.45 16.67
C LEU A 103 22.32 -21.49 16.15
N SER A 104 21.06 -21.10 15.97
CA SER A 104 20.00 -22.01 15.54
C SER A 104 18.86 -21.27 14.84
N ARG A 105 18.82 -21.39 13.52
CA ARG A 105 17.71 -20.89 12.69
C ARG A 105 16.37 -21.52 13.06
N ILE A 106 16.39 -22.80 13.46
CA ILE A 106 15.17 -23.53 13.83
C ILE A 106 14.57 -22.96 15.12
N ASP A 107 15.40 -22.78 16.15
CA ASP A 107 14.93 -22.20 17.41
C ASP A 107 14.51 -20.74 17.22
N TYR A 108 15.21 -20.00 16.36
CA TYR A 108 14.88 -18.61 16.05
C TYR A 108 13.47 -18.50 15.45
N ILE A 109 13.18 -19.27 14.39
CA ILE A 109 11.85 -19.28 13.77
C ILE A 109 10.78 -19.68 14.79
N LYS A 110 11.06 -20.65 15.66
CA LYS A 110 10.12 -21.07 16.71
C LYS A 110 9.78 -19.91 17.66
N GLN A 111 10.78 -19.13 18.09
CA GLN A 111 10.56 -17.97 18.96
C GLN A 111 9.90 -16.79 18.23
N ALA A 112 10.29 -16.52 16.98
CA ALA A 112 9.66 -15.51 16.15
C ALA A 112 8.17 -15.82 15.94
N ARG A 113 7.83 -17.06 15.58
CA ARG A 113 6.43 -17.51 15.44
C ARG A 113 5.66 -17.46 16.75
N ALA A 114 6.27 -17.80 17.88
CA ALA A 114 5.64 -17.62 19.18
C ALA A 114 5.27 -16.14 19.45
N SER A 115 6.13 -15.20 19.02
CA SER A 115 5.87 -13.77 19.12
C SER A 115 4.76 -13.31 18.16
N ILE A 116 4.71 -13.83 16.93
CA ILE A 116 3.64 -13.58 15.96
C ILE A 116 2.27 -14.02 16.51
N LEU A 117 2.20 -15.22 17.10
CA LEU A 117 0.97 -15.73 17.71
C LEU A 117 0.48 -14.81 18.84
N ARG A 118 1.39 -14.29 19.66
CA ARG A 118 1.08 -13.30 20.71
C ARG A 118 0.60 -11.98 20.11
N MET A 119 1.24 -11.51 19.04
CA MET A 119 0.81 -10.30 18.35
C MET A 119 -0.63 -10.39 17.87
N VAL A 120 -1.00 -11.45 17.14
CA VAL A 120 -2.37 -11.64 16.64
C VAL A 120 -3.39 -11.74 17.79
N LYS A 121 -3.02 -12.39 18.90
CA LYS A 121 -3.86 -12.40 20.12
C LYS A 121 -4.04 -11.01 20.73
N ALA A 122 -2.99 -10.20 20.77
CA ALA A 122 -3.08 -8.82 21.24
C ALA A 122 -3.99 -7.98 20.33
N MET A 123 -3.84 -8.09 19.01
CA MET A 123 -4.68 -7.42 18.02
C MET A 123 -6.17 -7.81 18.19
N ASN A 124 -6.45 -9.09 18.39
CA ASN A 124 -7.79 -9.59 18.70
C ASN A 124 -8.35 -8.99 19.99
N ARG A 125 -7.54 -8.86 21.05
CA ARG A 125 -7.95 -8.24 22.31
C ARG A 125 -8.22 -6.75 22.18
N PHE A 126 -7.42 -6.01 21.39
CA PHE A 126 -7.70 -4.60 21.09
C PHE A 126 -9.03 -4.45 20.34
N LYS A 127 -9.28 -5.31 19.37
CA LYS A 127 -10.56 -5.36 18.65
C LYS A 127 -11.73 -5.64 19.60
N ASP A 128 -11.58 -6.61 20.50
CA ASP A 128 -12.60 -6.95 21.50
C ASP A 128 -12.84 -5.81 22.50
N ALA A 129 -11.82 -4.98 22.74
CA ALA A 129 -11.91 -3.76 23.56
C ALA A 129 -12.45 -2.54 22.81
N GLY A 130 -12.77 -2.67 21.51
CA GLY A 130 -13.43 -1.63 20.71
C GLY A 130 -12.51 -0.79 19.83
N ALA A 131 -11.21 -1.09 19.74
CA ALA A 131 -10.33 -0.43 18.78
C ALA A 131 -10.67 -0.85 17.34
N GLU A 132 -10.48 0.06 16.38
CA GLU A 132 -10.45 -0.29 14.97
C GLU A 132 -9.12 -0.99 14.66
N VAL A 133 -9.19 -2.27 14.24
CA VAL A 133 -8.00 -3.10 14.04
C VAL A 133 -7.96 -3.62 12.60
N PHE A 134 -6.80 -3.51 11.96
CA PHE A 134 -6.55 -4.07 10.63
C PHE A 134 -5.08 -4.49 10.47
N GLU A 135 -4.83 -5.39 9.52
CA GLU A 135 -3.47 -5.72 9.07
C GLU A 135 -3.03 -4.76 7.96
N PHE A 136 -1.79 -4.28 8.01
CA PHE A 136 -1.20 -3.37 7.00
C PHE A 136 -0.19 -4.06 6.06
N GLY A 137 -0.53 -5.27 5.62
CA GLY A 137 0.22 -6.00 4.58
C GLY A 137 1.51 -6.68 5.03
N THR A 138 1.56 -7.09 6.29
CA THR A 138 2.73 -7.74 6.92
C THR A 138 2.65 -9.26 6.94
N PHE A 139 1.52 -9.85 6.55
CA PHE A 139 1.23 -11.29 6.61
C PHE A 139 1.18 -11.87 8.02
N VAL A 140 1.04 -11.04 9.06
CA VAL A 140 0.96 -11.48 10.45
C VAL A 140 -0.17 -12.50 10.68
N ARG A 141 -1.32 -12.31 10.03
CA ARG A 141 -2.48 -13.21 10.17
C ARG A 141 -2.20 -14.56 9.50
N LYS A 142 -1.63 -14.53 8.29
CA LYS A 142 -1.24 -15.75 7.56
C LYS A 142 -0.13 -16.50 8.31
N GLU A 143 0.91 -15.82 8.75
CA GLU A 143 2.03 -16.44 9.48
C GLU A 143 1.58 -17.02 10.82
N ALA A 144 0.59 -16.42 11.48
CA ALA A 144 -0.03 -17.04 12.66
C ALA A 144 -0.72 -18.37 12.32
N VAL A 145 -1.40 -18.47 11.17
CA VAL A 145 -1.99 -19.73 10.69
C VAL A 145 -0.90 -20.77 10.40
N ASP A 146 0.17 -20.38 9.71
CA ASP A 146 1.30 -21.26 9.43
C ASP A 146 2.03 -21.72 10.71
N ALA A 147 1.95 -20.92 11.78
CA ALA A 147 2.44 -21.25 13.11
C ALA A 147 1.46 -22.09 13.96
N GLY A 148 0.29 -22.45 13.42
CA GLY A 148 -0.69 -23.34 14.05
C GLY A 148 -1.89 -22.66 14.70
N MET A 149 -2.10 -21.35 14.50
CA MET A 149 -3.34 -20.67 14.91
C MET A 149 -4.50 -21.06 13.99
N PRO A 150 -5.71 -21.33 14.51
CA PRO A 150 -6.88 -21.53 13.66
C PRO A 150 -7.16 -20.28 12.79
N ARG A 151 -7.53 -20.47 11.52
CA ARG A 151 -7.73 -19.37 10.56
C ARG A 151 -8.81 -18.40 11.04
N GLU A 152 -9.89 -18.93 11.62
CA GLU A 152 -10.99 -18.15 12.18
C GLU A 152 -10.57 -17.27 13.36
N GLU A 153 -9.52 -17.65 14.10
CA GLU A 153 -8.92 -16.83 15.16
C GLU A 153 -7.97 -15.79 14.57
N ALA A 154 -7.14 -16.17 13.60
CA ALA A 154 -6.15 -15.28 13.00
C ALA A 154 -6.78 -14.17 12.13
N PHE A 155 -7.89 -14.46 11.44
CA PHE A 155 -8.56 -13.55 10.52
C PHE A 155 -9.78 -12.83 11.14
N ARG A 156 -9.83 -12.67 12.47
CA ARG A 156 -10.91 -11.91 13.15
C ARG A 156 -10.93 -10.41 12.84
N TYR A 157 -9.82 -9.87 12.32
CA TYR A 157 -9.71 -8.52 11.79
C TYR A 157 -9.27 -8.54 10.31
N PRO A 158 -9.72 -7.58 9.48
CA PRO A 158 -9.47 -7.58 8.04
C PRO A 158 -8.08 -7.02 7.68
N GLY A 159 -7.65 -7.27 6.44
CA GLY A 159 -6.59 -6.49 5.80
C GLY A 159 -7.09 -5.12 5.38
N PHE A 160 -6.21 -4.11 5.40
CA PHE A 160 -6.57 -2.73 5.06
C PHE A 160 -7.13 -2.57 3.64
N VAL A 161 -6.75 -3.46 2.71
CA VAL A 161 -7.21 -3.39 1.33
C VAL A 161 -8.70 -3.68 1.25
N LYS A 162 -9.14 -4.81 1.78
CA LYS A 162 -10.55 -5.16 1.89
C LYS A 162 -11.34 -4.08 2.66
N ALA A 163 -10.81 -3.65 3.81
CA ALA A 163 -11.52 -2.75 4.70
C ALA A 163 -11.70 -1.33 4.13
N TYR A 164 -10.67 -0.78 3.47
CA TYR A 164 -10.65 0.64 3.12
C TYR A 164 -10.29 0.93 1.66
N TRP A 165 -9.35 0.21 1.06
CA TRP A 165 -8.82 0.61 -0.26
C TRP A 165 -9.61 0.06 -1.42
N ARG A 166 -10.11 -1.17 -1.37
CA ARG A 166 -10.86 -1.78 -2.46
C ARG A 166 -12.04 -0.90 -2.93
N PRO A 167 -12.97 -0.49 -2.05
CA PRO A 167 -14.11 0.33 -2.46
C PRO A 167 -13.73 1.77 -2.86
N LYS A 168 -12.65 2.33 -2.27
CA LYS A 168 -12.28 3.73 -2.49
C LYS A 168 -11.28 3.94 -3.63
N PHE A 169 -10.50 2.91 -3.94
CA PHE A 169 -9.39 3.01 -4.87
C PHE A 169 -9.45 1.95 -5.96
N PHE A 170 -9.38 0.67 -5.62
CA PHE A 170 -9.18 -0.37 -6.63
C PHE A 170 -10.35 -0.53 -7.60
N GLU A 171 -11.59 -0.38 -7.14
CA GLU A 171 -12.77 -0.40 -8.02
C GLU A 171 -12.78 0.77 -9.04
N LEU A 172 -12.01 1.83 -8.78
CA LEU A 172 -11.81 2.98 -9.66
C LEU A 172 -10.47 2.93 -10.42
N GLY A 173 -9.70 1.84 -10.26
CA GLY A 173 -8.36 1.70 -10.82
C GLY A 173 -7.32 2.64 -10.18
N ARG A 174 -7.65 3.24 -9.03
CA ARG A 174 -6.68 4.05 -8.27
C ARG A 174 -5.73 3.14 -7.53
N GLY A 175 -4.47 3.53 -7.52
CA GLY A 175 -3.40 2.88 -6.79
C GLY A 175 -2.22 3.82 -6.63
N PRO A 176 -1.08 3.33 -6.11
CA PRO A 176 0.11 4.11 -5.79
C PRO A 176 0.92 4.50 -7.02
N PHE A 177 0.27 5.14 -8.00
CA PHE A 177 0.88 5.73 -9.18
C PHE A 177 1.91 6.78 -8.74
N ARG A 178 3.07 6.76 -9.39
CA ARG A 178 4.18 7.65 -9.06
C ARG A 178 4.93 8.08 -10.30
N TRP A 179 5.56 9.24 -10.20
CA TRP A 179 6.52 9.72 -11.20
C TRP A 179 7.85 10.06 -10.52
N THR A 180 8.93 9.78 -11.24
CA THR A 180 10.30 10.10 -10.85
C THR A 180 10.93 10.98 -11.93
N CYS A 181 11.46 12.12 -11.54
CA CYS A 181 12.13 13.06 -12.42
C CYS A 181 13.57 12.62 -12.67
N ILE A 182 13.85 12.06 -13.86
CA ILE A 182 15.16 11.49 -14.20
C ILE A 182 16.23 12.58 -14.35
N SER A 183 15.81 13.82 -14.65
CA SER A 183 16.67 15.01 -14.64
C SER A 183 17.35 15.25 -13.29
N GLY A 184 16.77 14.78 -12.17
CA GLY A 184 17.19 15.15 -10.83
C GLY A 184 16.68 16.53 -10.37
N GLU A 185 15.94 17.25 -11.22
CA GLU A 185 15.50 18.61 -10.93
C GLU A 185 14.24 18.64 -10.06
N VAL A 186 14.32 19.35 -8.93
CA VAL A 186 13.16 19.54 -8.04
C VAL A 186 12.09 20.39 -8.72
N ALA A 187 12.49 21.29 -9.62
CA ALA A 187 11.59 22.13 -10.40
C ALA A 187 10.65 21.32 -11.31
N ASP A 188 11.13 20.21 -11.88
CA ASP A 188 10.32 19.29 -12.69
C ASP A 188 9.21 18.67 -11.82
N ARG A 189 9.57 18.09 -10.67
CA ARG A 189 8.58 17.54 -9.72
C ARG A 189 7.56 18.60 -9.33
N ASP A 190 8.01 19.82 -9.04
CA ASP A 190 7.15 20.93 -8.66
C ASP A 190 6.19 21.36 -9.77
N ARG A 191 6.64 21.33 -11.04
CA ARG A 191 5.81 21.58 -12.20
C ARG A 191 4.75 20.49 -12.37
N LEU A 192 5.11 19.23 -12.15
CA LEU A 192 4.20 18.09 -12.25
C LEU A 192 3.19 18.04 -11.10
N ASP A 193 3.60 18.41 -9.88
CA ASP A 193 2.69 18.61 -8.74
C ASP A 193 1.62 19.67 -9.08
N ARG A 194 2.02 20.81 -9.68
CA ARG A 194 1.08 21.85 -10.14
C ARG A 194 0.15 21.33 -11.24
N LEU A 195 0.70 20.63 -12.23
CA LEU A 195 -0.09 20.03 -13.30
C LEU A 195 -1.16 19.08 -12.74
N ALA A 196 -0.82 18.24 -11.77
CA ALA A 196 -1.79 17.33 -11.15
C ALA A 196 -2.93 18.07 -10.45
N LEU A 197 -2.63 19.21 -9.81
CA LEU A 197 -3.65 20.06 -9.18
C LEU A 197 -4.53 20.77 -10.22
N GLU A 198 -3.95 21.25 -11.31
CA GLU A 198 -4.63 21.92 -12.43
C GLU A 198 -5.57 20.96 -13.18
N MET A 199 -5.12 19.73 -13.45
CA MET A 199 -5.89 18.74 -14.20
C MET A 199 -7.01 18.10 -13.39
N PHE A 200 -6.85 18.00 -12.07
CA PHE A 200 -7.81 17.31 -11.19
C PHE A 200 -8.37 18.22 -10.09
N PRO A 201 -8.98 19.37 -10.43
CA PRO A 201 -9.45 20.36 -9.46
C PRO A 201 -10.57 19.82 -8.56
N ASN A 202 -11.37 18.89 -9.09
CA ASN A 202 -12.50 18.29 -8.40
C ASN A 202 -12.16 16.95 -7.71
N CYS A 203 -10.87 16.62 -7.55
CA CYS A 203 -10.43 15.41 -6.86
C CYS A 203 -9.94 15.76 -5.45
N PRO A 204 -10.76 15.59 -4.38
CA PRO A 204 -10.37 15.98 -3.02
C PRO A 204 -9.09 15.28 -2.54
N ILE A 205 -8.86 14.05 -3.00
CA ILE A 205 -7.67 13.27 -2.64
C ILE A 205 -6.41 13.95 -3.18
N THR A 206 -6.38 14.28 -4.48
CA THR A 206 -5.24 14.96 -5.12
C THR A 206 -5.04 16.36 -4.56
N GLN A 207 -6.13 17.13 -4.44
CA GLN A 207 -6.08 18.52 -3.93
C GLN A 207 -5.58 18.62 -2.49
N ARG A 208 -5.89 17.63 -1.64
CA ARG A 208 -5.37 17.57 -0.27
C ARG A 208 -3.96 17.00 -0.21
N TRP A 209 -3.68 15.94 -0.98
CA TRP A 209 -2.44 15.18 -0.87
C TRP A 209 -1.22 15.97 -1.34
N ILE A 210 -1.25 16.56 -2.53
CA ILE A 210 -0.07 17.22 -3.12
C ILE A 210 0.47 18.33 -2.21
N PRO A 211 -0.35 19.27 -1.66
CA PRO A 211 0.14 20.29 -0.74
C PRO A 211 0.75 19.71 0.54
N LEU A 212 0.13 18.68 1.12
CA LEU A 212 0.66 18.01 2.31
C LEU A 212 1.99 17.33 2.00
N ALA A 213 2.08 16.63 0.87
CA ALA A 213 3.27 15.92 0.44
C ALA A 213 4.44 16.87 0.13
N ARG A 214 4.16 18.05 -0.42
CA ARG A 214 5.16 19.12 -0.62
C ARG A 214 5.69 19.69 0.69
N LYS A 215 4.83 19.80 1.70
CA LYS A 215 5.19 20.38 3.00
C LYS A 215 5.96 19.41 3.90
N HIS A 216 5.60 18.13 3.87
CA HIS A 216 6.02 17.18 4.89
C HIS A 216 6.99 16.11 4.42
N LEU A 217 7.07 15.80 3.12
CA LEU A 217 7.92 14.69 2.66
C LEU A 217 9.30 15.20 2.22
N PRO A 218 10.39 14.61 2.75
CA PRO A 218 11.72 14.89 2.26
C PRO A 218 11.91 14.34 0.83
N ILE A 219 12.96 14.81 0.15
CA ILE A 219 13.42 14.24 -1.12
C ILE A 219 14.51 13.23 -0.80
N GLU A 220 14.30 11.98 -1.23
CA GLU A 220 15.25 10.88 -1.07
C GLU A 220 15.67 10.40 -2.47
N GLY A 221 16.91 10.69 -2.88
CA GLY A 221 17.39 10.39 -4.23
C GLY A 221 16.80 11.31 -5.29
N LEU A 222 16.30 10.74 -6.39
CA LEU A 222 15.68 11.51 -7.48
C LEU A 222 14.35 12.13 -7.00
N PRO A 223 14.04 13.38 -7.36
CA PRO A 223 12.76 13.99 -7.05
C PRO A 223 11.61 13.15 -7.61
N ALA A 224 10.70 12.75 -6.73
CA ALA A 224 9.58 11.89 -7.09
C ALA A 224 8.31 12.31 -6.34
N ARG A 225 7.17 11.82 -6.82
CA ARG A 225 5.88 11.97 -6.15
C ARG A 225 5.02 10.75 -6.41
N VAL A 226 4.46 10.21 -5.34
CA VAL A 226 3.30 9.30 -5.41
C VAL A 226 2.05 10.16 -5.48
N CYS A 227 1.06 9.84 -6.30
CA CYS A 227 -0.26 10.46 -6.31
C CYS A 227 -1.28 9.44 -6.82
N PHE A 228 -2.32 9.15 -6.05
CA PHE A 228 -3.27 8.08 -6.36
C PHE A 228 -4.21 8.48 -7.50
N LEU A 229 -3.79 8.19 -8.73
CA LEU A 229 -4.57 8.42 -9.96
C LEU A 229 -5.19 7.11 -10.45
N GLY A 230 -6.42 7.21 -10.98
CA GLY A 230 -7.22 6.06 -11.41
C GLY A 230 -7.25 5.83 -12.91
N PHE A 231 -8.16 4.96 -13.35
CA PHE A 231 -8.40 4.70 -14.77
C PHE A 231 -8.72 6.00 -15.52
N GLY A 232 -8.12 6.17 -16.71
CA GLY A 232 -8.18 7.39 -17.51
C GLY A 232 -7.31 8.55 -16.98
N GLN A 233 -7.29 8.79 -15.66
CA GLN A 233 -6.48 9.87 -15.07
C GLN A 233 -4.99 9.67 -15.29
N ARG A 234 -4.47 8.44 -15.13
CA ARG A 234 -3.04 8.14 -15.34
C ARG A 234 -2.59 8.45 -16.77
N LYS A 235 -3.35 7.97 -17.76
CA LYS A 235 -3.10 8.25 -19.18
C LYS A 235 -3.12 9.76 -19.46
N ALA A 236 -4.19 10.44 -19.04
CA ALA A 236 -4.33 11.87 -19.29
C ALA A 236 -3.17 12.67 -18.70
N PHE A 237 -2.80 12.38 -17.45
CA PHE A 237 -1.68 13.03 -16.78
C PHE A 237 -0.35 12.74 -17.46
N ALA A 238 -0.07 11.48 -17.80
CA ALA A 238 1.19 11.09 -18.41
C ALA A 238 1.40 11.68 -19.81
N LEU A 239 0.33 11.78 -20.62
CA LEU A 239 0.39 12.45 -21.93
C LEU A 239 0.65 13.95 -21.76
N ALA A 240 -0.06 14.62 -20.83
CA ALA A 240 0.17 16.04 -20.56
C ALA A 240 1.61 16.31 -20.08
N VAL A 241 2.18 15.41 -19.28
CA VAL A 241 3.58 15.49 -18.87
C VAL A 241 4.52 15.34 -20.08
N ASN A 242 4.25 14.39 -20.97
CA ASN A 242 5.04 14.21 -22.19
C ASN A 242 5.04 15.47 -23.06
N ASP A 243 3.90 16.15 -23.18
CA ASP A 243 3.80 17.45 -23.85
C ASP A 243 4.63 18.55 -23.17
N LEU A 244 4.66 18.59 -21.83
CA LEU A 244 5.49 19.55 -21.11
C LEU A 244 6.99 19.34 -21.37
N ILE A 245 7.43 18.08 -21.50
CA ILE A 245 8.82 17.75 -21.85
C ILE A 245 9.11 18.21 -23.29
N ARG A 246 8.20 17.92 -24.23
CA ARG A 246 8.32 18.33 -25.63
C ARG A 246 8.45 19.84 -25.79
N ASN A 247 7.72 20.60 -24.97
CA ASN A 247 7.73 22.06 -24.98
C ASN A 247 8.84 22.69 -24.12
N GLY A 248 9.66 21.88 -23.44
CA GLY A 248 10.77 22.34 -22.61
C GLY A 248 10.37 22.97 -21.26
N GLU A 249 9.12 22.79 -20.80
CA GLU A 249 8.68 23.20 -19.46
C GLU A 249 9.17 22.25 -18.36
N VAL A 250 9.42 20.99 -18.73
CA VAL A 250 10.03 19.96 -17.89
C VAL A 250 11.36 19.58 -18.56
N VAL A 251 12.45 19.61 -17.79
CA VAL A 251 13.80 19.61 -18.34
C VAL A 251 14.25 18.23 -18.83
N GLY A 252 13.83 17.16 -18.16
CA GLY A 252 14.25 15.81 -18.55
C GLY A 252 13.14 14.77 -18.51
N PRO A 253 13.47 13.53 -18.92
CA PRO A 253 12.50 12.44 -18.96
C PRO A 253 11.88 12.16 -17.59
N ILE A 254 10.64 11.67 -17.63
CA ILE A 254 9.87 11.30 -16.45
C ILE A 254 9.58 9.82 -16.51
N ALA A 255 9.98 9.07 -15.48
CA ALA A 255 9.61 7.68 -15.32
C ALA A 255 8.32 7.57 -14.52
N PHE A 256 7.25 7.08 -15.15
CA PHE A 256 6.04 6.70 -14.47
C PHE A 256 6.12 5.25 -14.04
N ALA A 257 5.79 4.99 -12.78
CA ALA A 257 5.73 3.66 -12.22
C ALA A 257 4.61 3.58 -11.19
N ARG A 258 4.55 2.45 -10.49
CA ARG A 258 3.70 2.22 -9.34
C ARG A 258 4.32 1.15 -8.46
N ASP A 259 3.76 0.99 -7.27
CA ASP A 259 3.95 -0.27 -6.55
C ASP A 259 3.32 -1.42 -7.34
N ASN A 260 3.74 -2.64 -7.01
CA ASN A 260 3.08 -3.86 -7.47
C ASN A 260 1.70 -4.04 -6.83
N LEU A 261 1.49 -3.43 -5.65
CA LEU A 261 0.18 -3.26 -5.04
C LEU A 261 -0.66 -2.27 -5.89
N ASP A 262 -1.41 -2.80 -6.85
CA ASP A 262 -2.35 -2.03 -7.67
C ASP A 262 -3.50 -2.91 -8.18
N SER A 263 -4.61 -2.28 -8.58
CA SER A 263 -5.89 -2.93 -8.86
C SER A 263 -5.82 -4.20 -9.75
N GLY A 264 -4.99 -4.20 -10.79
CA GLY A 264 -4.84 -5.33 -11.72
C GLY A 264 -3.53 -6.10 -11.61
N ALA A 265 -2.65 -5.70 -10.71
CA ALA A 265 -1.23 -6.07 -10.77
C ALA A 265 -0.79 -7.00 -9.63
N ILE A 266 -1.70 -7.46 -8.79
CA ILE A 266 -1.41 -8.35 -7.67
C ILE A 266 -2.58 -9.29 -7.38
N SER A 267 -2.24 -10.54 -7.05
CA SER A 267 -3.15 -11.52 -6.47
C SER A 267 -2.55 -12.01 -5.16
N ASN A 268 -3.27 -11.80 -4.06
CA ASN A 268 -2.85 -12.17 -2.71
C ASN A 268 -4.09 -12.37 -1.81
N PRO A 269 -4.49 -13.63 -1.57
CA PRO A 269 -5.70 -13.97 -0.81
C PRO A 269 -5.69 -13.52 0.66
N SER A 270 -4.52 -13.16 1.19
CA SER A 270 -4.39 -12.72 2.58
C SER A 270 -4.45 -11.20 2.74
N LEU A 271 -4.51 -10.43 1.63
CA LEU A 271 -4.51 -8.97 1.69
C LEU A 271 -5.25 -8.32 0.50
N GLU A 272 -4.61 -8.16 -0.65
CA GLU A 272 -5.16 -7.35 -1.76
C GLU A 272 -6.44 -7.96 -2.34
N THR A 273 -6.45 -9.29 -2.47
CA THR A 273 -7.56 -10.06 -3.02
C THR A 273 -8.29 -10.85 -1.94
N GLU A 274 -8.15 -10.48 -0.66
CA GLU A 274 -8.88 -11.08 0.47
C GLU A 274 -10.39 -10.85 0.34
N ASP A 275 -11.17 -11.93 0.34
CA ASP A 275 -12.63 -11.95 0.23
C ASP A 275 -13.13 -11.15 -0.99
N MET A 276 -12.76 -11.59 -2.19
CA MET A 276 -13.40 -11.11 -3.41
C MET A 276 -14.87 -11.53 -3.42
N ARG A 277 -15.77 -10.69 -3.95
CA ARG A 277 -17.23 -10.94 -3.99
C ARG A 277 -17.61 -12.28 -4.63
N ASP A 278 -16.80 -12.78 -5.55
CA ASP A 278 -16.98 -14.02 -6.30
C ASP A 278 -16.09 -15.18 -5.81
N GLY A 279 -15.32 -14.98 -4.74
CA GLY A 279 -14.36 -15.97 -4.23
C GLY A 279 -13.11 -16.16 -5.10
N SER A 280 -12.83 -15.24 -6.03
CA SER A 280 -11.67 -15.31 -6.95
C SER A 280 -10.32 -14.93 -6.32
N ASP A 281 -10.21 -14.96 -5.00
CA ASP A 281 -9.09 -14.48 -4.19
C ASP A 281 -7.73 -15.00 -4.71
N SER A 282 -7.66 -16.29 -5.06
CA SER A 282 -6.42 -16.98 -5.46
C SER A 282 -6.15 -16.98 -6.97
N ILE A 283 -6.99 -16.35 -7.79
CA ILE A 283 -6.80 -16.32 -9.25
C ILE A 283 -5.63 -15.40 -9.61
N ALA A 284 -4.48 -16.01 -9.88
CA ALA A 284 -3.26 -15.31 -10.26
C ALA A 284 -3.18 -14.92 -11.74
N ASP A 285 -4.12 -15.32 -12.59
CA ASP A 285 -4.09 -14.98 -14.03
C ASP A 285 -4.03 -13.46 -14.27
N TRP A 286 -4.71 -12.69 -13.43
CA TRP A 286 -4.82 -11.23 -13.56
C TRP A 286 -3.47 -10.49 -13.55
N PRO A 287 -2.59 -10.63 -12.54
CA PRO A 287 -1.28 -10.00 -12.57
C PRO A 287 -0.42 -10.46 -13.77
N PHE A 288 -0.45 -11.74 -14.16
CA PHE A 288 0.28 -12.19 -15.34
C PHE A 288 -0.26 -11.55 -16.63
N LEU A 289 -1.58 -11.46 -16.79
CA LEU A 289 -2.21 -10.73 -17.90
C LEU A 289 -1.85 -9.25 -17.87
N ASN A 290 -1.75 -8.62 -16.69
CA ASN A 290 -1.28 -7.25 -16.55
C ASN A 290 0.15 -7.09 -17.11
N ALA A 291 1.09 -7.97 -16.75
CA ALA A 291 2.45 -7.94 -17.31
C ALA A 291 2.45 -8.15 -18.83
N LEU A 292 1.73 -9.16 -19.34
CA LEU A 292 1.66 -9.45 -20.78
C LEU A 292 1.05 -8.29 -21.57
N LEU A 293 -0.02 -7.68 -21.05
CA LEU A 293 -0.64 -6.51 -21.67
C LEU A 293 0.29 -5.30 -21.64
N ASN A 294 1.00 -5.05 -20.55
CA ASN A 294 1.94 -3.95 -20.46
C ASN A 294 3.15 -4.14 -21.39
N ALA A 295 3.62 -5.38 -21.55
CA ALA A 295 4.66 -5.71 -22.52
C ALA A 295 4.16 -5.49 -23.96
N ALA A 296 2.96 -5.95 -24.30
CA ALA A 296 2.33 -5.70 -25.60
C ALA A 296 2.02 -4.21 -25.84
N ALA A 297 1.75 -3.45 -24.78
CA ALA A 297 1.53 -2.01 -24.80
C ALA A 297 2.83 -1.19 -24.77
N MET A 298 3.98 -1.85 -24.93
CA MET A 298 5.31 -1.22 -25.10
C MET A 298 5.78 -0.43 -23.88
N ALA A 299 5.49 -0.93 -22.66
CA ALA A 299 6.13 -0.42 -21.45
C ALA A 299 7.65 -0.64 -21.48
N ASP A 300 8.43 0.33 -20.98
CA ASP A 300 9.90 0.27 -21.00
C ASP A 300 10.48 -0.79 -20.04
N LEU A 301 9.80 -1.07 -18.94
CA LEU A 301 10.15 -2.17 -18.04
C LEU A 301 8.88 -2.83 -17.50
N VAL A 302 8.82 -4.16 -17.65
CA VAL A 302 7.82 -5.00 -17.01
C VAL A 302 8.53 -5.99 -16.10
N SER A 303 8.06 -6.11 -14.88
CA SER A 303 8.58 -7.09 -13.92
C SER A 303 7.47 -8.03 -13.47
N ILE A 304 7.83 -9.30 -13.28
CA ILE A 304 6.98 -10.31 -12.68
C ILE A 304 7.70 -10.81 -11.45
N GLN A 305 7.02 -10.78 -10.32
CA GLN A 305 7.58 -11.15 -9.03
C GLN A 305 6.60 -12.08 -8.32
N ALA A 306 7.17 -13.08 -7.65
CA ALA A 306 6.46 -13.92 -6.71
C ALA A 306 7.22 -13.82 -5.39
N ASN A 307 6.51 -13.47 -4.32
CA ASN A 307 7.14 -13.40 -3.02
C ASN A 307 7.03 -14.77 -2.34
N GLY A 308 8.13 -15.51 -2.32
CA GLY A 308 8.20 -16.87 -1.78
C GLY A 308 8.00 -16.97 -0.27
N THR A 309 8.32 -15.94 0.51
CA THR A 309 8.02 -15.93 1.96
C THR A 309 6.53 -15.66 2.20
N MET A 310 5.92 -14.88 1.32
CA MET A 310 4.47 -14.60 1.32
C MET A 310 3.66 -15.71 0.64
N GLY A 311 4.31 -16.64 -0.09
CA GLY A 311 3.85 -17.95 -0.57
C GLY A 311 2.61 -17.99 -1.48
N THR A 312 1.87 -16.90 -1.54
CA THR A 312 0.51 -16.79 -2.09
C THR A 312 0.31 -15.47 -2.83
N SER A 313 1.38 -14.69 -3.00
CA SER A 313 1.34 -13.38 -3.67
C SER A 313 2.08 -13.42 -5.00
N HIS A 314 1.37 -13.10 -6.07
CA HIS A 314 1.89 -12.96 -7.43
C HIS A 314 1.61 -11.54 -7.89
N HIS A 315 2.63 -10.83 -8.34
CA HIS A 315 2.46 -9.42 -8.64
C HIS A 315 3.44 -8.89 -9.67
N THR A 316 3.05 -7.81 -10.33
CA THR A 316 3.75 -7.28 -11.50
C THR A 316 3.99 -5.79 -11.39
N GLY A 317 5.16 -5.37 -11.85
CA GLY A 317 5.55 -3.97 -11.94
C GLY A 317 5.57 -3.50 -13.39
N CYS A 318 5.37 -2.21 -13.57
CA CYS A 318 5.43 -1.56 -14.87
C CYS A 318 6.08 -0.19 -14.71
N THR A 319 7.00 0.14 -15.61
CA THR A 319 7.57 1.48 -15.78
C THR A 319 7.42 1.90 -17.24
N ILE A 320 6.98 3.13 -17.45
CA ILE A 320 6.88 3.77 -18.77
C ILE A 320 7.52 5.17 -18.70
N ILE A 321 8.33 5.49 -19.70
CA ILE A 321 9.09 6.74 -19.79
C ILE A 321 8.35 7.73 -20.70
N ALA A 322 8.15 8.94 -20.20
CA ALA A 322 7.88 10.11 -21.03
C ALA A 322 9.19 10.83 -21.32
N ASP A 323 9.53 10.96 -22.60
CA ASP A 323 10.76 11.58 -23.10
C ASP A 323 10.48 12.76 -24.05
N GLY A 324 9.22 13.15 -24.20
CA GLY A 324 8.77 14.24 -25.06
C GLY A 324 8.49 13.83 -26.51
N THR A 325 8.75 12.58 -26.91
CA THR A 325 8.56 12.12 -28.29
C THR A 325 7.10 11.77 -28.61
N GLU A 326 6.72 11.83 -29.88
CA GLU A 326 5.43 11.31 -30.36
C GLU A 326 5.31 9.78 -30.19
N GLU A 327 6.44 9.07 -30.27
CA GLU A 327 6.49 7.63 -29.96
C GLU A 327 6.10 7.36 -28.51
N ALA A 328 6.58 8.17 -27.56
CA ALA A 328 6.16 8.06 -26.16
C ALA A 328 4.66 8.31 -25.98
N ASP A 329 3.99 9.18 -26.75
CA ASP A 329 2.54 9.35 -26.66
C ASP A 329 1.79 8.04 -26.95
N LEU A 330 2.23 7.30 -27.97
CA LEU A 330 1.63 6.01 -28.33
C LEU A 330 1.81 4.98 -27.20
N ARG A 331 3.05 4.84 -26.69
CA ARG A 331 3.39 3.88 -25.63
C ARG A 331 2.68 4.22 -24.32
N ILE A 332 2.68 5.50 -23.92
CA ILE A 332 1.96 6.01 -22.75
C ILE A 332 0.45 5.78 -22.89
N GLY A 333 -0.11 6.13 -24.05
CA GLY A 333 -1.53 5.96 -24.34
C GLY A 333 -1.98 4.50 -24.19
N ALA A 334 -1.19 3.56 -24.71
CA ALA A 334 -1.44 2.13 -24.60
C ALA A 334 -1.22 1.63 -23.16
N SER A 335 -0.02 1.78 -22.62
CA SER A 335 0.40 1.19 -21.34
C SER A 335 -0.42 1.73 -20.17
N MET A 336 -0.65 3.05 -20.09
CA MET A 336 -1.46 3.64 -19.00
C MET A 336 -2.94 3.26 -19.09
N THR A 337 -3.43 2.84 -20.26
CA THR A 337 -4.78 2.32 -20.42
C THR A 337 -4.83 0.86 -19.97
N THR A 338 -3.91 0.03 -20.46
CA THR A 338 -3.93 -1.42 -20.19
C THR A 338 -3.59 -1.76 -18.75
N ASP A 339 -2.61 -1.06 -18.16
CA ASP A 339 -2.10 -1.31 -16.82
C ASP A 339 -3.20 -1.23 -15.76
N VAL A 340 -3.97 -0.14 -15.80
CA VAL A 340 -5.11 0.05 -14.88
C VAL A 340 -6.37 -0.63 -15.41
N GLY A 341 -6.55 -0.66 -16.74
CA GLY A 341 -7.74 -1.18 -17.37
C GLY A 341 -7.99 -2.65 -17.04
N ILE A 342 -6.94 -3.47 -16.98
CA ILE A 342 -7.08 -4.88 -16.58
C ILE A 342 -7.56 -5.02 -15.12
N GLY A 343 -7.19 -4.10 -14.23
CA GLY A 343 -7.73 -4.03 -12.87
C GLY A 343 -9.22 -3.71 -12.86
N ILE A 344 -9.67 -2.76 -13.69
CA ILE A 344 -11.10 -2.48 -13.86
C ILE A 344 -11.85 -3.71 -14.36
N VAL A 345 -11.33 -4.40 -15.38
CA VAL A 345 -11.91 -5.64 -15.90
C VAL A 345 -11.99 -6.69 -14.80
N ARG A 346 -10.91 -6.90 -14.04
CA ARG A 346 -10.85 -7.84 -12.91
C ARG A 346 -11.97 -7.60 -11.90
N TYR A 347 -12.08 -6.38 -11.36
CA TYR A 347 -13.10 -6.08 -10.35
C TYR A 347 -14.52 -6.09 -10.94
N ALA A 348 -14.70 -5.62 -12.17
CA ALA A 348 -16.00 -5.69 -12.84
C ALA A 348 -16.45 -7.15 -13.02
N GLN A 349 -15.51 -8.00 -13.44
CA GLN A 349 -15.66 -9.45 -13.58
C GLN A 349 -15.82 -10.16 -12.24
N SER A 350 -15.40 -9.59 -11.11
CA SER A 350 -15.70 -10.16 -9.80
C SER A 350 -16.99 -9.62 -9.17
N GLY A 351 -17.79 -8.87 -9.91
CA GLY A 351 -19.11 -8.41 -9.46
C GLY A 351 -19.11 -7.10 -8.68
N TYR A 352 -18.11 -6.25 -8.86
CA TYR A 352 -18.07 -4.91 -8.26
C TYR A 352 -18.73 -3.87 -9.18
N ASP A 353 -19.85 -3.28 -8.73
CA ASP A 353 -20.69 -2.40 -9.54
C ASP A 353 -19.98 -1.12 -9.98
N MET A 354 -19.15 -0.55 -9.11
CA MET A 354 -18.37 0.65 -9.44
C MET A 354 -17.38 0.35 -10.57
N ALA A 355 -16.68 -0.78 -10.54
CA ALA A 355 -15.76 -1.17 -11.60
C ALA A 355 -16.49 -1.40 -12.94
N ARG A 356 -17.71 -1.96 -12.91
CA ARG A 356 -18.58 -2.06 -14.11
C ARG A 356 -18.96 -0.68 -14.64
N ALA A 357 -19.38 0.24 -13.77
CA ALA A 357 -19.69 1.60 -14.17
C ALA A 357 -18.47 2.30 -14.78
N VAL A 358 -17.28 2.11 -14.22
CA VAL A 358 -16.02 2.63 -14.80
C VAL A 358 -15.75 2.02 -16.18
N ALA A 359 -15.90 0.71 -16.34
CA ALA A 359 -15.73 0.04 -17.64
C ALA A 359 -16.69 0.60 -18.71
N GLU A 360 -17.92 0.96 -18.33
CA GLU A 360 -18.93 1.57 -19.21
C GLU A 360 -18.75 3.08 -19.42
N GLY A 361 -17.71 3.72 -18.87
CA GLY A 361 -17.49 5.16 -18.96
C GLY A 361 -18.47 6.00 -18.12
N LYS A 362 -19.13 5.37 -17.13
CA LYS A 362 -20.05 5.99 -16.17
C LYS A 362 -19.41 6.20 -14.79
N GLY A 363 -18.11 5.91 -14.66
CA GLY A 363 -17.35 6.13 -13.44
C GLY A 363 -17.09 7.62 -13.17
N PRO A 364 -16.72 7.98 -11.93
CA PRO A 364 -16.55 9.38 -11.53
C PRO A 364 -15.25 10.04 -12.03
N LEU A 365 -14.30 9.26 -12.56
CA LEU A 365 -12.94 9.75 -12.87
C LEU A 365 -12.72 10.10 -14.34
N THR A 366 -13.39 9.39 -15.24
CA THR A 366 -13.19 9.50 -16.69
C THR A 366 -14.43 9.02 -17.44
N LYS A 367 -14.54 9.42 -18.71
CA LYS A 367 -15.53 8.92 -19.67
C LYS A 367 -14.95 7.83 -20.58
N ASP A 368 -13.67 7.48 -20.41
CA ASP A 368 -13.05 6.38 -21.13
C ASP A 368 -13.80 5.07 -20.84
N THR A 369 -13.96 4.25 -21.87
CA THR A 369 -14.67 2.96 -21.79
C THR A 369 -13.73 1.79 -22.07
N ILE A 370 -13.98 0.66 -21.44
CA ILE A 370 -13.34 -0.62 -21.75
C ILE A 370 -14.37 -1.54 -22.40
N LYS A 371 -14.12 -1.91 -23.67
CA LYS A 371 -15.02 -2.79 -24.44
C LYS A 371 -14.53 -4.23 -24.34
N VAL A 372 -14.81 -4.88 -23.23
CA VAL A 372 -14.53 -6.31 -23.01
C VAL A 372 -15.83 -6.98 -22.54
N PRO A 373 -16.18 -8.17 -23.03
CA PRO A 373 -17.32 -8.91 -22.50
C PRO A 373 -17.13 -9.17 -21.01
N LEU A 374 -18.09 -8.72 -20.19
CA LEU A 374 -18.12 -8.98 -18.76
C LEU A 374 -19.19 -10.03 -18.50
N TRP A 375 -18.77 -11.27 -18.19
CA TRP A 375 -19.67 -12.42 -18.11
C TRP A 375 -20.04 -12.81 -16.69
N TRP A 376 -19.50 -12.14 -15.66
CA TRP A 376 -19.86 -12.49 -14.29
C TRP A 376 -21.32 -12.19 -13.98
N SER A 377 -21.94 -13.19 -13.34
CA SER A 377 -23.28 -13.19 -12.80
C SER A 377 -23.25 -13.89 -11.43
N SER A 378 -24.17 -13.52 -10.55
CA SER A 378 -24.39 -14.24 -9.28
C SER A 378 -24.97 -15.66 -9.48
N LYS A 379 -25.39 -15.97 -10.70
CA LYS A 379 -25.72 -17.32 -11.15
C LYS A 379 -24.55 -17.87 -11.96
N ALA A 380 -24.18 -19.12 -11.75
CA ALA A 380 -23.16 -19.78 -12.57
C ALA A 380 -23.54 -19.70 -14.05
N THR A 381 -22.66 -19.15 -14.88
CA THR A 381 -22.75 -19.15 -16.34
C THR A 381 -21.53 -19.90 -16.87
N PHE A 382 -21.70 -20.76 -17.87
CA PHE A 382 -20.60 -21.51 -18.50
C PHE A 382 -20.09 -20.86 -19.79
N GLY A 383 -20.44 -19.58 -20.04
CA GLY A 383 -19.89 -18.80 -21.13
C GLY A 383 -20.78 -17.62 -21.55
N PRO A 384 -20.41 -16.91 -22.63
CA PRO A 384 -21.18 -15.76 -23.13
C PRO A 384 -22.60 -16.09 -23.65
N ALA A 385 -22.91 -17.37 -23.81
CA ALA A 385 -24.19 -17.86 -24.34
C ALA A 385 -25.17 -18.34 -23.25
N ASP A 386 -24.73 -18.37 -21.99
CA ASP A 386 -25.53 -18.64 -20.79
C ASP A 386 -25.87 -17.35 -20.06
#